data_AF-A0A969H1Z8-F1
#
_entry.id   AF-A0A969H1Z8-F1
#
_cell.length_a   1.000
_cell.length_b   1.000
_cell.length_c   1.000
_cell.angle_alpha   90.00
_cell.angle_beta   90.00
_cell.angle_gamma   90.00
#
_symmetry.space_group_name_H-M   'P 1'
#
loop_
_entity.id
_entity.type
_entity.pdbx_description
1 polymer ?
#
loop_
_entity_poly.entity_id
_entity_poly.type
_entity_poly.pdbx_seq_one_letter_code
_entity_poly.pdbx_strand_id
1 'polypeptide(L)'
;MKPGQFCFLLLILLLVLAGCGDNRPPNQPDFQPIRPDAATAPAIATPVASQPTSVIPVGVGLSNFTHPSQRFSISYPETWQPFERPDGVVFIDPGDAAGYGVFFNDAGQVYSEKDLNQ
;
A
#
# COMPACT_ATOMS: atom_id res chain seq x y z
N MET A 1 2.37 50.65 -33.12
CA MET A 1 2.80 49.43 -33.85
C MET A 1 3.54 49.88 -35.11
N LYS A 2 4.78 49.41 -35.32
CA LYS A 2 5.65 49.90 -36.41
C LYS A 2 5.33 49.18 -37.73
N PRO A 3 5.25 49.89 -38.88
CA PRO A 3 4.83 49.33 -40.17
C PRO A 3 5.76 48.22 -40.72
N GLY A 4 6.97 48.05 -40.16
CA GLY A 4 7.89 46.97 -40.54
C GLY A 4 7.61 45.60 -39.91
N GLN A 5 6.79 45.52 -38.86
CA GLN A 5 6.56 44.26 -38.12
C GLN A 5 5.45 43.39 -38.76
N PHE A 6 4.57 44.00 -39.55
CA PHE A 6 3.50 43.31 -40.27
C PHE A 6 4.03 42.55 -41.50
N CYS A 7 5.06 43.09 -42.16
CA CYS A 7 5.66 42.49 -43.34
C CYS A 7 6.45 41.20 -43.00
N PHE A 8 7.11 41.18 -41.84
CA PHE A 8 7.87 40.01 -41.38
C PHE A 8 6.97 38.82 -41.01
N LEU A 9 5.79 39.08 -40.44
CA LEU A 9 4.80 38.05 -40.11
C LEU A 9 4.11 37.47 -41.36
N LEU A 10 3.87 38.29 -42.39
CA LEU A 10 3.30 37.81 -43.66
C LEU A 10 4.27 36.90 -44.42
N LEU A 11 5.58 37.18 -44.37
CA LEU A 11 6.61 36.38 -45.02
C LEU A 11 6.75 34.99 -44.39
N ILE A 12 6.63 34.89 -43.06
CA ILE A 12 6.65 33.62 -42.33
C ILE A 12 5.40 32.79 -42.64
N LEU A 13 4.23 33.43 -42.74
CA LEU A 13 2.99 32.73 -43.10
C LEU A 13 3.02 32.16 -44.53
N LEU A 14 3.62 32.87 -45.48
CA LEU A 14 3.78 32.38 -46.86
C LEU A 14 4.79 31.22 -46.97
N LEU A 15 5.82 31.18 -46.13
CA LEU A 15 6.79 30.08 -46.07
C LEU A 15 6.18 28.76 -45.55
N VAL A 16 5.12 28.83 -44.73
CA VAL A 16 4.45 27.63 -44.19
C VAL A 16 3.41 27.05 -45.17
N LEU A 17 2.84 27.87 -46.07
CA LEU A 17 1.84 27.40 -47.05
C LEU A 17 2.42 26.76 -48.33
N ALA A 18 3.71 26.91 -48.62
CA ALA A 18 4.35 26.35 -49.82
C ALA A 18 4.88 24.90 -49.64
N GLY A 19 4.66 24.27 -48.48
CA GLY A 19 5.24 22.97 -48.11
C GLY A 19 4.42 21.72 -48.41
N CYS A 20 3.19 21.82 -48.90
CA CYS A 20 2.32 20.65 -49.16
C CYS A 20 2.18 20.38 -50.66
N GLY A 21 3.29 19.98 -51.29
CA GLY A 21 3.29 19.40 -52.63
C GLY A 21 3.00 17.90 -52.56
N ASP A 22 1.84 17.50 -53.08
CA ASP A 22 1.39 16.12 -53.28
C ASP A 22 2.37 15.33 -54.18
N ASN A 23 3.22 14.50 -53.57
CA ASN A 23 4.02 13.48 -54.26
C ASN A 23 3.47 12.10 -53.88
N ARG A 24 2.43 11.63 -54.57
CA ARG A 24 2.01 10.22 -54.52
C ARG A 24 2.62 9.45 -55.69
N PRO A 25 3.57 8.52 -55.47
CA PRO A 25 3.93 7.54 -56.49
C PRO A 25 2.77 6.55 -56.71
N PRO A 26 2.38 6.24 -57.96
CA PRO A 26 1.40 5.21 -58.25
C PRO A 26 2.12 3.86 -58.35
N ASN A 27 2.21 3.13 -57.25
CA ASN A 27 2.37 1.67 -57.20
C ASN A 27 2.79 1.29 -55.78
N GLN A 28 1.82 0.96 -54.93
CA GLN A 28 2.10 0.10 -53.80
C GLN A 28 1.31 -1.20 -54.02
N PRO A 29 1.97 -2.36 -54.15
CA PRO A 29 1.28 -3.63 -54.26
C PRO A 29 0.49 -3.89 -52.98
N ASP A 30 -0.77 -4.30 -53.14
CA ASP A 30 -1.67 -4.65 -52.04
C ASP A 30 -1.04 -5.73 -51.17
N PHE A 31 -0.67 -5.36 -49.95
CA PHE A 31 -0.22 -6.31 -48.96
C PHE A 31 -1.46 -7.01 -48.37
N GLN A 32 -1.76 -8.22 -48.83
CA GLN A 32 -2.73 -9.05 -48.13
C GLN A 32 -2.04 -9.68 -46.91
N PRO A 33 -2.52 -9.42 -45.68
CA PRO A 33 -1.98 -10.07 -44.50
C PRO A 33 -2.18 -11.59 -44.62
N ILE A 34 -1.09 -12.36 -44.58
CA ILE A 34 -1.17 -13.81 -44.42
C ILE A 34 -1.78 -14.05 -43.04
N ARG A 35 -3.07 -14.38 -42.98
CA ARG A 35 -3.73 -14.79 -41.75
C ARG A 35 -3.35 -16.25 -41.49
N PRO A 36 -2.65 -16.59 -40.41
CA PRO A 36 -2.52 -17.98 -40.00
C PRO A 36 -3.91 -18.54 -39.71
N ASP A 37 -4.23 -19.70 -40.27
CA ASP A 37 -5.45 -20.43 -39.96
C ASP A 37 -5.60 -20.58 -38.44
N ALA A 38 -6.81 -20.36 -37.95
CA ALA A 38 -7.17 -20.59 -36.55
C ALA A 38 -7.30 -22.09 -36.28
N ALA A 39 -6.19 -22.83 -36.43
CA ALA A 39 -6.11 -24.24 -36.09
C ALA A 39 -5.26 -24.41 -34.83
N THR A 40 -5.95 -24.61 -33.72
CA THR A 40 -5.47 -25.14 -32.44
C THR A 40 -4.49 -24.24 -31.68
N ALA A 41 -5.05 -23.27 -30.95
CA ALA A 41 -4.37 -22.70 -29.79
C ALA A 41 -4.21 -23.79 -28.71
N PRO A 42 -3.01 -24.00 -28.14
CA PRO A 42 -2.86 -24.84 -26.95
C PRO A 42 -3.70 -24.26 -25.82
N ALA A 43 -4.53 -25.09 -25.18
CA ALA A 43 -5.21 -24.70 -23.95
C ALA A 43 -4.16 -24.45 -22.87
N ILE A 44 -3.88 -23.18 -22.58
CA ILE A 44 -3.11 -22.81 -21.39
C ILE A 44 -4.00 -23.16 -20.22
N ALA A 45 -3.59 -24.13 -19.40
CA ALA A 45 -4.28 -24.43 -18.16
C ALA A 45 -4.35 -23.15 -17.34
N THR A 46 -5.57 -22.71 -17.01
CA THR A 46 -5.77 -21.60 -16.09
C THR A 46 -5.03 -21.96 -14.79
N PRO A 47 -4.05 -21.16 -14.33
CA PRO A 47 -3.48 -21.42 -13.03
C PRO A 47 -4.61 -21.32 -12.02
N VAL A 48 -4.92 -22.42 -11.34
CA VAL A 48 -5.76 -22.38 -10.15
C VAL A 48 -5.03 -21.45 -9.20
N ALA A 49 -5.60 -20.27 -8.96
CA ALA A 49 -5.07 -19.35 -7.97
C ALA A 49 -5.05 -20.10 -6.64
N SER A 50 -3.86 -20.52 -6.20
CA SER A 50 -3.68 -21.06 -4.87
C SER A 50 -3.98 -19.92 -3.91
N GLN A 51 -5.17 -19.92 -3.31
CA GLN A 51 -5.44 -19.03 -2.19
C GLN A 51 -4.36 -19.31 -1.14
N PRO A 52 -3.64 -18.29 -0.65
CA PRO A 52 -2.69 -18.48 0.43
C PRO A 52 -3.45 -19.08 1.61
N THR A 53 -3.01 -20.25 2.06
CA THR A 53 -3.50 -20.81 3.31
C THR A 53 -3.09 -19.86 4.43
N SER A 54 -4.07 -19.23 5.08
CA SER A 54 -3.81 -18.43 6.28
C SER A 54 -3.14 -19.33 7.31
N VAL A 55 -1.89 -19.03 7.64
CA VAL A 55 -1.10 -19.71 8.68
C VAL A 55 -1.42 -19.19 10.09
N ILE A 56 -2.43 -18.32 10.24
CA ILE A 56 -2.87 -17.87 11.55
C ILE A 56 -3.56 -19.05 12.24
N PRO A 57 -3.00 -19.57 13.35
CA PRO A 57 -3.64 -20.65 14.08
C PRO A 57 -5.04 -20.24 14.54
N VAL A 58 -5.91 -21.23 14.54
CA VAL A 58 -7.26 -21.25 15.13
C VAL A 58 -7.34 -20.43 16.41
N GLY A 59 -8.40 -19.61 16.51
CA GLY A 59 -8.73 -18.68 17.59
C GLY A 59 -7.95 -18.87 18.89
N VAL A 60 -7.08 -17.91 19.17
CA VAL A 60 -6.43 -17.81 20.48
C VAL A 60 -7.52 -17.49 21.51
N GLY A 61 -7.69 -18.38 22.49
CA GLY A 61 -8.58 -18.13 23.62
C GLY A 61 -8.18 -16.83 24.31
N LEU A 62 -9.16 -15.99 24.65
CA LEU A 62 -8.94 -14.75 25.37
C LEU A 62 -9.54 -14.86 26.76
N SER A 63 -8.72 -14.57 27.76
CA SER A 63 -9.17 -14.34 29.12
C SER A 63 -9.21 -12.84 29.40
N ASN A 64 -10.01 -12.44 30.40
CA ASN A 64 -10.09 -11.07 30.83
C ASN A 64 -9.43 -10.90 32.19
N PHE A 65 -8.47 -9.99 32.27
CA PHE A 65 -7.84 -9.57 33.51
C PHE A 65 -8.55 -8.31 34.02
N THR A 66 -8.89 -8.28 35.30
CA THR A 66 -9.37 -7.07 35.98
C THR A 66 -8.41 -6.76 37.11
N HIS A 67 -7.79 -5.59 37.05
CA HIS A 67 -6.81 -5.18 38.05
C HIS A 67 -7.48 -4.92 39.42
N PRO A 68 -6.83 -5.20 40.56
CA PRO A 68 -7.45 -5.00 41.88
C PRO A 68 -7.82 -3.54 42.19
N SER A 69 -7.19 -2.58 41.52
CA SER A 69 -7.60 -1.17 41.60
C SER A 69 -8.98 -0.89 40.99
N GLN A 70 -9.52 -1.83 40.22
CA GLN A 70 -10.79 -1.73 39.48
C GLN A 70 -10.85 -0.60 38.45
N ARG A 71 -9.69 -0.03 38.08
CA ARG A 71 -9.61 1.09 37.14
C ARG A 71 -9.57 0.67 35.67
N PHE A 72 -9.16 -0.57 35.41
CA PHE A 72 -9.11 -1.12 34.07
C PHE A 72 -9.32 -2.63 34.06
N SER A 73 -9.77 -3.12 32.91
CA SER A 73 -9.76 -4.51 32.54
C SER A 73 -9.20 -4.64 31.13
N ILE A 74 -8.51 -5.73 30.84
CA ILE A 74 -7.93 -5.99 29.52
C ILE A 74 -8.04 -7.47 29.17
N SER A 75 -8.37 -7.74 27.92
CA SER A 75 -8.34 -9.10 27.38
C SER A 75 -6.93 -9.46 26.93
N TYR A 76 -6.51 -10.68 27.25
CA TYR A 76 -5.19 -11.21 26.95
C TYR A 76 -5.29 -12.68 26.53
N PRO A 77 -4.31 -13.21 25.78
CA PRO A 77 -4.27 -14.64 25.45
C PRO A 77 -4.27 -15.51 26.70
N GLU A 78 -5.15 -16.52 26.76
CA GLU A 78 -5.26 -17.43 27.92
C GLU A 78 -3.98 -18.18 28.24
N THR A 79 -3.13 -18.41 27.24
CA THR A 79 -1.85 -19.09 27.40
C THR A 79 -0.76 -18.21 27.99
N TRP A 80 -0.99 -16.89 28.08
CA TRP A 80 0.01 -15.95 28.60
C TRP A 80 -0.08 -15.83 30.11
N GLN A 81 1.06 -15.61 30.75
CA GLN A 81 1.13 -15.46 32.20
C GLN A 81 1.02 -13.98 32.58
N PRO A 82 0.02 -13.59 33.40
CA PRO A 82 -0.05 -12.26 33.97
C PRO A 82 0.82 -12.13 35.23
N PHE A 83 1.60 -11.05 35.29
CA PHE A 83 2.35 -10.61 36.46
C PHE A 83 1.77 -9.28 36.93
N GLU A 84 0.95 -9.37 37.97
CA GLU A 84 0.33 -8.20 38.57
C GLU A 84 1.37 -7.32 39.26
N ARG A 85 1.17 -6.01 39.16
CA ARG A 85 1.97 -4.99 39.82
C ARG A 85 1.07 -3.95 40.47
N PRO A 86 1.54 -3.20 41.48
CA PRO A 86 0.72 -2.14 42.08
C PRO A 86 0.24 -1.08 41.08
N ASP A 87 1.04 -0.81 40.05
CA ASP A 87 0.85 0.20 39.00
C ASP A 87 0.28 -0.37 37.69
N GLY A 88 -0.04 -1.66 37.62
CA GLY A 88 -0.46 -2.28 36.38
C GLY A 88 -0.29 -3.80 36.31
N VAL A 89 -0.04 -4.30 35.11
CA VAL A 89 0.16 -5.74 34.84
C VAL A 89 1.09 -5.92 33.65
N VAL A 90 1.90 -6.98 33.69
CA VAL A 90 2.73 -7.43 32.57
C VAL A 90 2.24 -8.81 32.13
N PHE A 91 1.98 -8.99 30.85
CA PHE A 91 1.65 -10.28 30.27
C PHE A 91 2.84 -10.81 29.48
N ILE A 92 3.24 -12.04 29.75
CA ILE A 92 4.40 -12.69 29.12
C ILE A 92 3.93 -13.96 28.41
N ASP A 93 4.34 -14.10 27.15
CA ASP A 93 4.22 -15.36 26.43
C ASP A 93 5.13 -16.40 27.09
N PRO A 94 4.65 -17.58 27.52
CA PRO A 94 5.49 -18.63 28.10
C PRO A 94 6.63 -19.10 27.20
N GLY A 95 6.58 -18.83 25.89
CA GLY A 95 7.70 -19.04 24.98
C GLY A 95 8.80 -17.96 25.06
N ASP A 96 8.66 -16.96 25.94
CA ASP A 96 9.51 -15.76 26.08
C ASP A 96 9.75 -14.99 24.77
N ALA A 97 8.89 -15.21 23.76
CA ALA A 97 9.01 -14.59 22.45
C ALA A 97 8.40 -13.18 22.41
N ALA A 98 7.49 -12.88 23.34
CA ALA A 98 6.77 -11.62 23.41
C ALA A 98 6.27 -11.32 24.82
N GLY A 99 6.03 -10.03 25.07
CA GLY A 99 5.34 -9.57 26.26
C GLY A 99 4.87 -8.13 26.07
N TYR A 100 3.87 -7.73 26.84
CA TYR A 100 3.45 -6.34 26.92
C TYR A 100 3.00 -5.99 28.34
N GLY A 101 3.11 -4.72 28.68
CA GLY A 101 2.68 -4.18 29.96
C GLY A 101 1.60 -3.13 29.79
N VAL A 102 0.68 -3.07 30.75
CA VAL A 102 -0.31 -2.01 30.88
C VAL A 102 -0.08 -1.34 32.24
N PHE A 103 0.25 -0.06 32.20
CA PHE A 103 0.51 0.75 33.39
C PHE A 103 -0.42 1.94 33.40
N PHE A 104 -0.94 2.30 34.57
CA PHE A 104 -1.78 3.49 34.72
C PHE A 104 -1.12 4.47 35.68
N ASN A 105 -1.23 5.74 35.30
CA ASN A 105 -0.73 6.86 36.05
C ASN A 105 -1.86 7.87 36.23
N ASP A 106 -1.93 8.50 37.39
CA ASP A 106 -2.91 9.56 37.61
C ASP A 106 -2.53 10.81 36.83
N ALA A 107 -3.47 11.31 36.01
CA ALA A 107 -3.29 12.48 35.14
C ALA A 107 -3.10 13.83 35.87
N GLY A 108 -2.80 13.81 37.18
CA GLY A 108 -2.47 14.99 37.99
C GLY A 108 -1.12 14.88 38.71
N GLN A 109 -0.35 13.82 38.47
CA GLN A 109 1.00 13.70 39.01
C GLN A 109 1.93 14.65 38.24
N VAL A 110 2.52 15.61 38.96
CA VAL A 110 3.58 16.47 38.41
C VAL A 110 4.86 15.64 38.40
N TYR A 111 5.18 15.06 37.25
CA TYR A 111 6.46 14.37 37.05
C TYR A 111 7.59 15.39 37.07
N SER A 112 8.68 15.08 37.76
CA SER A 112 9.91 15.85 37.61
C SER A 112 10.55 15.52 36.24
N GLU A 113 11.37 16.43 35.69
CA GLU A 113 12.12 16.15 34.44
C GLU A 113 12.99 14.89 34.53
N LYS A 114 13.38 14.51 35.74
CA LYS A 114 14.12 13.26 36.01
C LYS A 114 13.25 12.01 35.77
N ASP A 115 11.96 12.07 36.09
CA ASP A 115 11.05 10.92 35.98
C ASP A 115 10.63 10.66 34.52
N LEU A 116 10.72 11.67 33.66
CA LEU A 116 10.37 11.59 32.24
C LEU A 116 11.50 11.07 31.34
N ASN A 117 12.75 11.04 31.85
CA ASN A 117 13.95 10.70 31.09
C ASN A 117 14.53 9.30 31.43
N GLN A 118 13.71 8.40 31.97
CA GLN A 118 14.07 7.00 32.24
C GLN A 118 13.51 6.07 31.16
#